data_AF-A0A177NSL2-F1
#
_entry.id   AF-A0A177NSL2-F1
#
_cell.length_a   1.000
_cell.length_b   1.000
_cell.length_c   1.000
_cell.angle_alpha   90.00
_cell.angle_beta   90.00
_cell.angle_gamma   90.00
#
_symmetry.space_group_name_H-M   'P 1'
#
loop_
_entity.id
_entity.type
_entity.pdbx_description
1 polymer ?
#
loop_
_entity_poly.entity_id
_entity_poly.type
_entity_poly.pdbx_seq_one_letter_code
_entity_poly.pdbx_strand_id
1 'polypeptide(L)' 'MTTKYGLLLNHADDIDLVDLHKRVSVNAYYRAEKRNFTPGHDEDDWQAAELEIARQFRRVRQGTKMNGN' A
#
# COMPACT_ATOMS: atom_id res chain seq x y z
N MET A 1 -18.02 21.70 -3.88
CA MET A 1 -17.02 21.38 -2.83
C MET A 1 -16.63 19.91 -2.99
N THR A 2 -15.74 19.63 -3.93
CA THR A 2 -15.10 18.32 -4.05
C THR A 2 -14.10 18.22 -2.92
N THR A 3 -14.28 17.23 -2.05
CA THR A 3 -13.36 16.97 -0.95
C THR A 3 -11.93 16.88 -1.48
N LYS A 4 -10.94 17.28 -0.68
CA LYS A 4 -9.50 17.20 -0.98
C LYS A 4 -8.97 15.80 -1.37
N TYR A 5 -9.87 14.80 -1.43
CA TYR A 5 -9.64 13.42 -1.85
C TYR A 5 -10.52 13.01 -3.04
N GLY A 6 -11.13 13.99 -3.73
CA GLY A 6 -12.24 13.81 -4.66
C GLY A 6 -11.90 13.98 -6.15
N LEU A 7 -10.63 14.04 -6.53
CA LEU A 7 -10.20 14.09 -7.93
C LEU A 7 -8.79 13.49 -8.06
N LEU A 8 -8.59 12.75 -9.16
CA LEU A 8 -7.41 12.01 -9.63
C LEU A 8 -7.49 10.49 -9.41
N LEU A 9 -7.63 9.63 -10.42
CA LEU A 9 -7.93 9.83 -11.84
C LEU A 9 -8.26 8.43 -12.41
N ASN A 10 -9.10 8.37 -13.43
CA ASN A 10 -9.36 7.17 -14.21
C ASN A 10 -8.07 6.68 -14.90
N HIS A 11 -7.55 5.53 -14.50
CA HIS A 11 -6.61 4.78 -15.34
C HIS A 11 -6.66 3.32 -14.93
N ALA A 12 -6.95 2.43 -15.87
CA ALA A 12 -6.94 0.99 -15.64
C ALA A 12 -5.55 0.44 -15.25
N ASP A 13 -4.50 1.29 -15.30
CA ASP A 13 -3.13 1.05 -14.84
C ASP A 13 -2.79 1.77 -13.50
N ASP A 14 -3.51 2.84 -13.09
CA ASP A 14 -3.30 3.62 -11.84
C ASP A 14 -4.07 3.06 -10.62
N ILE A 15 -5.00 2.12 -10.84
CA ILE A 15 -5.72 1.45 -9.74
C ILE A 15 -4.70 0.78 -8.78
N ASP A 16 -3.56 0.33 -9.32
CA ASP A 16 -2.48 -0.30 -8.56
C ASP A 16 -1.81 0.69 -7.57
N LEU A 17 -1.66 1.97 -7.94
CA LEU A 17 -1.02 2.99 -7.08
C LEU A 17 -1.93 3.46 -5.94
N VAL A 18 -3.22 3.71 -6.22
CA VAL A 18 -4.18 4.09 -5.19
C VAL A 18 -4.42 2.92 -4.22
N ASP A 19 -4.46 1.69 -4.72
CA ASP A 19 -4.58 0.49 -3.88
C ASP A 19 -3.30 0.25 -3.07
N LEU A 20 -2.11 0.45 -3.66
CA LEU A 20 -0.82 0.39 -2.97
C LEU A 20 -0.78 1.38 -1.81
N HIS A 21 -1.09 2.65 -2.05
CA HIS A 21 -1.09 3.68 -1.01
C HIS A 21 -2.05 3.36 0.13
N LYS A 22 -3.24 2.86 -0.17
CA LYS A 22 -4.21 2.42 0.86
C LYS A 22 -3.66 1.26 1.68
N ARG A 23 -3.08 0.24 1.04
CA ARG A 23 -2.51 -0.92 1.72
C ARG A 23 -1.32 -0.54 2.60
N VAL A 24 -0.44 0.32 2.12
CA VAL A 24 0.69 0.86 2.88
C VAL A 24 0.20 1.63 4.10
N SER A 25 -0.77 2.54 3.90
CA SER A 25 -1.34 3.34 4.99
C SER A 25 -1.96 2.45 6.09
N VAL A 26 -2.74 1.44 5.71
CA VAL A 26 -3.36 0.49 6.64
C VAL A 26 -2.31 -0.34 7.38
N ASN A 27 -1.27 -0.81 6.69
CA ASN A 27 -0.21 -1.59 7.32
C ASN A 27 0.61 -0.74 8.29
N ALA A 28 1.01 0.47 7.90
CA ALA A 28 1.69 1.42 8.76
C ALA A 28 0.86 1.77 10.01
N TYR A 29 -0.45 1.98 9.85
CA TYR A 29 -1.38 2.21 10.97
C TYR A 29 -1.36 1.05 11.98
N TYR A 30 -1.48 -0.20 11.52
CA TYR A 30 -1.43 -1.36 12.42
C TYR A 30 -0.05 -1.58 13.07
N ARG A 31 1.04 -1.17 12.41
CA ARG A 31 2.38 -1.20 12.99
C ARG A 31 2.52 -0.18 14.11
N ALA A 32 2.06 1.05 13.87
CA ALA A 32 2.00 2.09 14.90
C ALA A 32 1.10 1.66 16.06
N GLU A 33 -0.07 1.07 15.79
CA GLU A 33 -1.01 0.56 16.81
C GLU A 33 -0.34 -0.49 17.72
N LYS A 34 0.43 -1.44 17.16
CA LYS A 34 1.19 -2.44 17.95
C LYS A 34 2.23 -1.81 18.87
N ARG A 35 2.73 -0.62 18.52
CA ARG A 35 3.64 0.18 19.34
C ARG A 35 2.90 1.22 20.15
N ASN A 36 1.57 1.12 20.28
CA ASN A 36 0.73 2.07 21.00
C ASN A 36 0.90 3.52 20.51
N PHE A 37 1.13 3.68 19.20
CA PHE A 37 1.40 4.94 18.51
C PHE A 37 2.59 5.70 19.12
N THR A 38 3.66 4.98 19.46
CA THR A 38 4.90 5.59 19.97
C THR A 38 5.47 6.57 18.93
N PRO A 39 5.68 7.84 19.27
CA PRO A 39 6.16 8.86 18.33
C PRO A 39 7.60 8.59 17.89
N GLY A 40 7.96 9.02 16.68
CA GLY A 40 9.31 8.88 16.12
C GLY A 40 9.53 7.59 15.32
N HIS A 41 8.48 6.79 15.13
CA HIS A 41 8.51 5.59 14.29
C HIS A 41 7.60 5.69 13.06
N ASP A 42 6.95 6.82 12.85
CA ASP A 42 5.95 7.02 11.79
C ASP A 42 6.54 6.74 10.39
N GLU A 43 7.74 7.26 10.12
CA GLU A 43 8.46 7.05 8.86
C GLU A 43 8.98 5.62 8.70
N ASP A 44 9.45 5.00 9.78
CA ASP A 44 9.98 3.63 9.79
C ASP A 44 8.84 2.62 9.54
N ASP A 45 7.70 2.82 10.18
CA ASP A 45 6.51 1.99 10.01
C ASP A 45 5.92 2.14 8.59
N TRP A 46 6.01 3.33 7.99
CA TRP A 46 5.65 3.57 6.59
C TRP A 46 6.60 2.85 5.63
N GLN A 47 7.92 3.02 5.77
CA GLN A 47 8.90 2.34 4.91
C GLN A 47 8.80 0.81 5.02
N ALA A 48 8.60 0.30 6.23
CA ALA A 48 8.40 -1.13 6.45
C ALA A 48 7.13 -1.65 5.76
N ALA A 49 6.04 -0.87 5.80
CA ALA A 49 4.81 -1.18 5.09
C ALA A 49 5.00 -1.17 3.56
N GLU A 50 5.68 -0.17 3.00
CA GLU A 50 5.98 -0.09 1.56
C GLU A 50 6.77 -1.30 1.06
N LEU A 51 7.81 -1.70 1.79
CA LEU A 51 8.64 -2.86 1.44
C LEU A 51 7.84 -4.17 1.48
N GLU A 52 6.97 -4.33 2.47
CA GLU A 52 6.13 -5.53 2.61
C GLU A 52 5.13 -5.66 1.46
N ILE A 53 4.44 -4.56 1.14
CA ILE A 53 3.44 -4.54 0.07
C ILE A 53 4.12 -4.69 -1.30
N ALA A 54 5.25 -4.02 -1.55
CA ALA A 54 6.01 -4.18 -2.79
C ALA A 54 6.44 -5.64 -3.04
N ARG A 55 6.85 -6.36 -1.98
CA ARG A 55 7.16 -7.80 -2.06
C ARG A 55 5.92 -8.64 -2.43
N GLN A 56 4.75 -8.30 -1.87
CA GLN A 56 3.50 -9.00 -2.17
C GLN A 56 3.04 -8.78 -3.61
N PHE A 57 3.07 -7.55 -4.12
CA PHE A 57 2.71 -7.24 -5.51
C PHE A 57 3.66 -7.91 -6.51
N ARG A 58 4.97 -7.95 -6.22
CA ARG A 58 5.95 -8.69 -7.03
C ARG A 58 5.61 -10.18 -7.12
N ARG A 59 5.13 -10.78 -6.03
CA ARG A 59 4.74 -12.20 -6.00
C ARG A 59 3.44 -12.47 -6.75
N VAL A 60 2.45 -11.58 -6.64
CA VAL A 60 1.17 -11.71 -7.37
C VAL A 60 1.38 -11.62 -8.87
N ARG A 61 2.18 -10.64 -9.36
CA ARG A 61 2.51 -10.53 -10.79
C ARG A 61 3.23 -11.74 -11.37
N GLN A 62 4.06 -12.42 -10.58
CA GLN A 62 4.77 -13.64 -10.99
C GLN A 62 3.87 -14.88 -10.99
N GLY A 63 2.92 -14.96 -10.04
CA GLY A 63 1.99 -16.10 -9.92
C GLY A 63 0.95 -16.18 -11.05
N THR A 64 0.53 -15.04 -11.60
CA THR A 64 -0.43 -14.98 -12.72
C THR A 64 0.16 -15.44 -14.06
N LYS A 65 1.50 -15.57 -14.17
CA LYS A 65 2.19 -16.01 -15.40
C LYS A 65 2.43 -17.53 -15.47
N MET A 66 2.02 -18.31 -14.46
CA MET A 66 2.36 -19.75 -14.37
C MET A 66 1.15 -20.71 -14.34
N ASN A 67 -0.02 -20.30 -14.82
CA ASN A 67 -1.18 -21.17 -15.00
C ASN A 67 -1.75 -21.04 -16.42
N GLY A 68 -0.96 -21.53 -17.37
CA GLY A 68 -1.34 -21.61 -18.78
C GLY A 68 -0.46 -22.61 -19.51
N ASN A 69 -0.55 -23.88 -19.13
CA ASN A 69 -0.50 -25.06 -20.02
C ASN A 69 -0.77 -26.32 -19.21
#